data_AF-N8VF37-F1
#
_entry.id   AF-N8VF37-F1
#
_cell.length_a   1.000
_cell.length_b   1.000
_cell.length_c   1.000
_cell.angle_alpha   90.00
_cell.angle_beta   90.00
_cell.angle_gamma   90.00
#
_symmetry.space_group_name_H-M   'P 1'
#
loop_
_entity.id
_entity.type
_entity.pdbx_description
1 polymer ?
#
loop_
_entity_poly.entity_id
_entity_poly.type
_entity_poly.pdbx_seq_one_letter_code
_entity_poly.pdbx_strand_id
1 'polypeptide(L)'
;MTEIQLTNVQVANHIIDQLYKEKPFNLVLNAGQTGSLYIIASESHHLHSDFVRKLEATLRQRVNNGTGVILEINSNADLYYHMLSSYIAKFDQYGVVKSLGEVS
;
A
#
# COMPACT_ATOMS: atom_id res chain seq x y z
N MET A 1 7.62 9.23 -11.60
CA MET A 1 6.99 7.95 -11.22
C MET A 1 7.37 6.91 -12.28
N THR A 2 7.91 5.76 -11.89
CA THR A 2 8.19 4.62 -12.77
C THR A 2 6.95 3.73 -12.95
N GLU A 3 6.96 2.80 -13.91
CA GLU A 3 5.85 1.83 -14.10
C GLU A 3 5.57 0.98 -12.85
N ILE A 4 6.63 0.57 -12.15
CA ILE A 4 6.51 -0.19 -10.88
C ILE A 4 5.86 0.68 -9.80
N GLN A 5 6.28 1.94 -9.69
CA GLN A 5 5.69 2.88 -8.72
C GLN A 5 4.21 3.16 -9.06
N LEU A 6 3.88 3.33 -10.34
CA LEU A 6 2.50 3.51 -10.79
C LEU A 6 1.62 2.30 -10.44
N THR A 7 2.12 1.09 -10.71
CA THR A 7 1.44 -0.17 -10.34
C THR A 7 1.18 -0.23 -8.84
N ASN A 8 2.18 0.12 -8.02
CA ASN A 8 2.03 0.12 -6.56
C ASN A 8 1.00 1.16 -6.10
N VAL A 9 1.00 2.36 -6.68
CA VAL A 9 -0.01 3.40 -6.38
C VAL A 9 -1.42 2.93 -6.76
N GLN A 10 -1.58 2.26 -7.91
CA GLN A 10 -2.86 1.68 -8.32
C GLN A 10 -3.35 0.61 -7.33
N VAL A 11 -2.47 -0.28 -6.88
CA VAL A 11 -2.80 -1.28 -5.86
C VAL A 11 -3.13 -0.62 -4.52
N ALA A 12 -2.42 0.43 -4.13
CA ALA A 12 -2.70 1.17 -2.90
C ALA A 12 -4.09 1.80 -2.92
N ASN A 13 -4.44 2.48 -4.02
CA ASN A 13 -5.78 3.06 -4.21
C ASN A 13 -6.86 1.97 -4.20
N HIS A 14 -6.64 0.86 -4.92
CA HIS A 14 -7.58 -0.26 -4.92
C HIS A 14 -7.88 -0.77 -3.50
N ILE A 15 -6.84 -0.97 -2.68
CA ILE A 15 -7.01 -1.43 -1.29
C ILE A 15 -7.78 -0.37 -0.48
N ILE A 16 -7.40 0.91 -0.58
CA ILE A 16 -8.10 2.03 0.09
C ILE A 16 -9.60 2.03 -0.25
N ASP A 17 -9.96 1.87 -1.52
CA ASP A 17 -11.37 1.82 -1.95
C ASP A 17 -12.14 0.69 -1.26
N GLN A 18 -11.48 -0.45 -0.98
CA GLN A 18 -12.11 -1.55 -0.25
C GLN A 18 -12.31 -1.23 1.23
N LEU A 19 -11.46 -0.39 1.84
CA LEU A 19 -11.53 -0.08 3.27
C LEU A 19 -12.81 0.66 3.66
N TYR A 20 -13.56 1.26 2.73
CA TYR A 20 -14.85 1.92 3.00
C TYR A 20 -16.02 0.95 3.21
N LYS A 21 -15.83 -0.35 2.94
CA LYS A 21 -16.85 -1.37 3.19
C LYS A 21 -17.16 -1.52 4.68
N GLU A 22 -18.34 -2.09 4.96
CA GLU A 22 -18.71 -2.52 6.30
C GLU A 22 -17.73 -3.60 6.79
N LYS A 23 -17.30 -3.46 8.05
CA LYS A 23 -16.28 -4.30 8.69
C LYS A 23 -16.94 -5.19 9.74
N PRO A 24 -16.44 -6.42 9.97
CA PRO A 24 -15.22 -6.99 9.41
C PRO A 24 -15.41 -7.63 8.04
N PHE A 25 -14.34 -7.67 7.23
CA PHE A 25 -14.32 -8.43 5.98
C PHE A 25 -12.92 -8.92 5.61
N ASN A 26 -12.85 -9.91 4.74
CA ASN A 26 -11.59 -10.42 4.20
C ASN A 26 -11.32 -9.81 2.82
N LEU A 27 -10.18 -9.16 2.66
CA LEU A 27 -9.68 -8.71 1.37
C LEU A 27 -8.69 -9.72 0.82
N VAL A 28 -9.06 -10.36 -0.30
CA VAL A 28 -8.18 -11.32 -0.98
C VAL A 28 -7.38 -10.59 -2.04
N LEU A 29 -6.06 -10.68 -1.96
CA LEU A 29 -5.12 -10.14 -2.94
C LEU A 29 -4.46 -11.27 -3.72
N ASN A 30 -4.35 -11.09 -5.03
CA ASN A 30 -3.57 -12.00 -5.88
C ASN A 30 -2.05 -11.81 -5.67
N ALA A 31 -1.23 -12.72 -6.21
CA ALA A 31 0.22 -12.68 -6.01
C ALA A 31 0.88 -11.35 -6.47
N GLY A 32 0.40 -10.74 -7.54
CA GLY A 32 0.90 -9.45 -8.02
C GLY A 32 0.57 -8.31 -7.05
N GLN A 33 -0.68 -8.24 -6.59
CA GLN A 33 -1.12 -7.27 -5.58
C GLN A 33 -0.39 -7.46 -4.24
N THR A 34 -0.13 -8.71 -3.83
CA THR A 34 0.71 -9.03 -2.67
C THR A 34 2.12 -8.46 -2.82
N GLY A 35 2.72 -8.61 -4.01
CA GLY A 35 4.05 -8.05 -4.32
C GLY A 35 4.07 -6.52 -4.22
N SER A 36 3.07 -5.85 -4.77
CA SER A 36 2.93 -4.39 -4.62
C SER A 36 2.76 -3.97 -3.17
N LEU A 37 1.90 -4.65 -2.41
CA LEU A 37 1.70 -4.35 -0.99
C LEU A 37 2.96 -4.59 -0.15
N TYR A 38 3.76 -5.61 -0.49
CA TYR A 38 5.05 -5.86 0.14
C TYR A 38 6.01 -4.67 -0.05
N ILE A 39 6.13 -4.16 -1.28
CA ILE A 39 6.98 -3.01 -1.59
C ILE A 39 6.50 -1.77 -0.83
N ILE A 40 5.19 -1.52 -0.82
CA ILE A 40 4.59 -0.40 -0.09
C ILE A 40 4.92 -0.49 1.40
N ALA A 41 4.72 -1.66 2.03
CA ALA A 41 5.02 -1.86 3.45
C ALA A 41 6.51 -1.66 3.74
N SER A 42 7.39 -2.19 2.90
CA SER A 42 8.85 -2.08 3.04
C SER A 42 9.34 -0.63 2.93
N GLU A 43 8.77 0.17 2.01
CA GLU A 43 9.07 1.60 1.88
C GLU A 43 8.44 2.46 2.99
N SER A 44 7.46 1.92 3.72
CA SER A 44 6.73 2.61 4.80
C SER A 44 7.35 2.39 6.18
N HIS A 45 8.57 1.85 6.27
CA HIS A 45 9.27 1.59 7.55
C HIS A 45 9.44 2.83 8.45
N HIS A 46 9.48 4.01 7.83
CA HIS A 46 9.57 5.30 8.53
C HIS A 46 8.35 5.60 9.42
N LEU A 47 7.23 4.88 9.25
CA LEU A 47 6.06 5.01 10.12
C LEU A 47 6.28 4.36 11.51
N HIS A 48 7.39 3.64 11.71
CA HIS A 48 7.77 3.01 12.99
C HIS A 48 6.64 2.22 13.68
N SER A 49 5.79 1.60 12.87
CA SER A 49 4.59 0.90 13.34
C SER A 49 4.82 -0.61 13.41
N ASP A 50 4.52 -1.21 14.56
CA ASP A 50 4.55 -2.67 14.73
C ASP A 50 3.63 -3.40 13.75
N PHE A 51 2.53 -2.76 13.37
CA PHE A 51 1.63 -3.28 12.36
C PHE A 51 2.32 -3.38 11.00
N VAL A 52 2.99 -2.31 10.54
CA VAL A 52 3.70 -2.29 9.26
C VAL A 52 4.81 -3.35 9.23
N ARG A 53 5.58 -3.47 10.32
CA ARG A 53 6.64 -4.47 10.43
C ARG A 53 6.13 -5.91 10.36
N LYS A 54 5.03 -6.22 11.08
CA LYS A 54 4.41 -7.55 11.04
C LYS A 54 3.84 -7.85 9.65
N LEU A 55 3.15 -6.87 9.06
CA LEU A 55 2.60 -6.97 7.72
C LEU A 55 3.71 -7.25 6.69
N GLU A 56 4.80 -6.48 6.71
CA GLU A 56 5.94 -6.65 5.79
C GLU A 56 6.53 -8.07 5.88
N ALA A 57 6.73 -8.58 7.10
CA ALA A 57 7.26 -9.93 7.31
C ALA A 57 6.34 -11.01 6.73
N THR A 58 5.02 -10.90 6.96
CA THR A 58 4.03 -11.82 6.38
C THR A 58 4.04 -11.75 4.85
N LEU A 59 4.07 -10.55 4.27
CA LEU A 59 4.05 -10.36 2.83
C LEU A 59 5.34 -10.88 2.17
N ARG A 60 6.50 -10.69 2.81
CA ARG A 60 7.78 -11.24 2.32
C ARG A 60 7.70 -12.75 2.14
N GLN A 61 7.13 -13.46 3.10
CA GLN A 61 6.92 -14.91 2.99
C GLN A 61 6.02 -15.25 1.79
N ARG A 62 4.92 -14.51 1.59
CA ARG A 62 3.98 -14.75 0.49
C ARG A 62 4.60 -14.48 -0.87
N VAL A 63 5.38 -13.41 -1.00
CA VAL A 63 6.12 -13.05 -2.21
C VAL A 63 7.15 -14.12 -2.55
N ASN A 64 7.95 -14.57 -1.58
CA ASN A 64 8.93 -15.65 -1.80
C ASN A 64 8.27 -16.95 -2.27
N ASN A 65 7.03 -17.20 -1.84
CA ASN A 65 6.25 -18.37 -2.24
C ASN A 65 5.44 -18.15 -3.53
N GLY A 66 5.42 -16.94 -4.11
CA GLY A 66 4.60 -16.60 -5.27
C GLY A 66 3.08 -16.67 -5.01
N THR A 67 2.65 -16.43 -3.78
CA THR A 67 1.25 -16.61 -3.34
C THR A 67 0.51 -15.30 -3.07
N GLY A 68 -0.81 -15.34 -3.21
CA GLY A 68 -1.71 -14.29 -2.73
C GLY A 68 -1.72 -14.18 -1.19
N VAL A 69 -2.39 -13.14 -0.68
CA VAL A 69 -2.60 -12.93 0.76
C VAL A 69 -4.07 -12.62 1.03
N ILE A 70 -4.55 -13.02 2.20
CA ILE A 70 -5.85 -12.61 2.72
C ILE A 70 -5.58 -11.63 3.85
N LEU A 71 -6.12 -10.42 3.75
CA LEU A 71 -6.06 -9.40 4.78
C LEU A 71 -7.38 -9.39 5.54
N GLU A 72 -7.32 -9.60 6.85
CA GLU A 72 -8.47 -9.45 7.74
C GLU A 72 -8.64 -7.98 8.09
N ILE A 73 -9.67 -7.34 7.54
CA ILE A 73 -9.95 -5.91 7.75
C ILE A 73 -10.98 -5.76 8.85
N ASN A 74 -10.57 -5.11 9.94
CA ASN A 74 -11.37 -4.87 11.14
C ASN A 74 -11.03 -3.49 11.74
N SER A 75 -10.80 -3.39 13.05
CA SER A 75 -10.30 -2.17 13.71
C SER A 75 -8.90 -1.73 13.23
N ASN A 76 -8.19 -2.56 12.45
CA ASN A 76 -6.90 -2.23 11.84
C ASN A 76 -7.01 -1.42 10.53
N ALA A 77 -8.21 -1.15 10.02
CA ALA A 77 -8.41 -0.48 8.73
C ALA A 77 -7.69 0.87 8.63
N ASP A 78 -7.69 1.67 9.71
CA ASP A 78 -7.03 2.97 9.75
C ASP A 78 -5.50 2.87 9.61
N LEU A 79 -4.90 1.77 10.10
CA LEU A 79 -3.47 1.51 9.96
C LEU A 79 -3.10 1.18 8.51
N TYR A 80 -3.93 0.39 7.82
CA TYR A 80 -3.80 0.17 6.38
C TYR A 80 -3.95 1.49 5.62
N TYR A 81 -5.00 2.26 5.92
CA TYR A 81 -5.25 3.54 5.25
C TYR A 81 -4.07 4.50 5.41
N HIS A 82 -3.57 4.67 6.64
CA HIS A 82 -2.45 5.57 6.92
C HIS A 82 -1.17 5.16 6.19
N MET A 83 -0.83 3.87 6.18
CA MET A 83 0.34 3.36 5.45
C MET A 83 0.20 3.60 3.93
N LEU A 84 -0.95 3.24 3.35
CA LEU A 84 -1.19 3.34 1.91
C LEU A 84 -1.24 4.79 1.44
N SER A 85 -1.94 5.66 2.17
CA SER A 85 -2.02 7.10 1.86
C SER A 85 -0.66 7.78 2.00
N SER A 86 0.16 7.42 3.00
CA SER A 86 1.52 7.95 3.14
C SER A 86 2.41 7.56 1.96
N TYR A 87 2.30 6.31 1.50
CA TYR A 87 3.01 5.87 0.29
C TYR A 87 2.56 6.65 -0.95
N ILE A 88 1.26 6.82 -1.16
CA ILE A 88 0.73 7.59 -2.29
C ILE A 88 1.23 9.04 -2.24
N ALA A 89 1.14 9.70 -1.08
CA ALA A 89 1.56 11.08 -0.89
C ALA A 89 3.03 11.30 -1.25
N LYS A 90 3.92 10.34 -0.93
CA LYS A 90 5.33 10.37 -1.33
C LYS A 90 5.50 10.48 -2.85
N PHE A 91 4.61 9.89 -3.66
CA PHE A 91 4.71 9.95 -5.12
C PHE A 91 3.86 11.05 -5.75
N ASP A 92 2.82 11.53 -5.06
CA ASP A 92 2.01 12.66 -5.50
C ASP A 92 2.74 14.01 -5.32
N GLN A 93 3.61 14.12 -4.31
CA GLN A 93 4.50 15.27 -4.13
C GLN A 93 5.40 15.55 -5.36
N TYR A 94 5.75 14.53 -6.15
CA TYR A 94 6.51 14.72 -7.39
C TYR A 94 5.63 15.14 -8.59
N GLY A 95 4.32 14.98 -8.51
CA GLY A 95 3.36 15.48 -9.50
C GLY A 95 3.07 16.97 -9.29
N VAL A 96 2.84 17.38 -8.04
CA VAL A 96 2.55 18.78 -7.67
C VAL A 96 3.77 19.70 -7.83
N VAL A 97 4.98 19.22 -7.52
CA VAL A 97 6.20 20.03 -7.73
C VAL A 97 6.50 20.25 -9.23
N LYS A 98 6.06 19.33 -10.10
CA LYS A 98 6.23 19.49 -11.56
C LYS A 98 5.25 20.50 -12.16
N SER A 99 4.04 20.63 -11.62
CA SER A 99 3.05 21.62 -12.05
C SER A 99 3.30 23.03 -11.50
N LEU A 100 4.04 23.18 -10.40
CA LEU A 100 4.42 24.48 -9.83
C LEU A 100 5.71 25.07 -10.44
N GLY A 101 6.43 24.32 -11.28
CA GLY A 101 7.57 24.80 -12.05
C GLY A 101 7.21 25.43 -13.40
N GLU A 102 5.93 25.40 -13.79
CA GLU A 102 5.38 26.05 -14.99
C GLU A 102 4.58 27.30 -14.59
N VAL A 103 5.20 28.23 -13.89
CA VAL A 103 4.74 29.62 -13.84
C VAL A 103 5.87 30.48 -14.39
N SER A 104 5.77 30.74 -15.70
CA SER A 104 6.53 31.78 -16.41
C SER A 104 6.11 33.16 -15.92
#